data_AF-A0A961L7E6-F1
#
_entry.id   AF-A0A961L7E6-F1
#
_cell.length_a   1.000
_cell.length_b   1.000
_cell.length_c   1.000
_cell.angle_alpha   90.00
_cell.angle_beta   90.00
_cell.angle_gamma   90.00
#
_symmetry.space_group_name_H-M   'P 1'
#
loop_
_entity.id
_entity.type
_entity.pdbx_description
1 polymer ?
#
loop_
_entity_poly.entity_id
_entity_poly.type
_entity_poly.pdbx_seq_one_letter_code
_entity_poly.pdbx_strand_id
1 'polypeptide(L)'
;TVAQAVDLKSDTLIWRGATEDLRPGHPIVFAAPLFPAFAALCGDSGGREIVAMAEDRVKLIALPGQRARRDLDTPEDWAAWRAAHP
;
A
#
# COMPACT_ATOMS: atom_id res chain seq x y z
N THR A 1 -1.81 -3.79 -12.23
CA THR A 1 -2.19 -3.04 -11.01
C THR A 1 -1.93 -3.91 -9.80
N VAL A 2 -2.00 -3.38 -8.57
CA VAL A 2 -1.84 -4.23 -7.36
C VAL A 2 -2.87 -5.36 -7.33
N ALA A 3 -4.14 -5.07 -7.64
CA ALA A 3 -5.22 -6.07 -7.68
C ALA A 3 -4.95 -7.21 -8.68
N GLN A 4 -4.40 -6.90 -9.86
CA GLN A 4 -4.05 -7.92 -10.87
C GLN A 4 -2.87 -8.80 -10.45
N ALA A 5 -2.05 -8.37 -9.49
CA ALA A 5 -0.89 -9.12 -9.00
C ALA A 5 -1.20 -10.03 -7.81
N VAL A 6 -2.44 -10.00 -7.32
CA VAL A 6 -2.89 -10.83 -6.20
C VAL A 6 -2.92 -12.29 -6.64
N ASP A 7 -2.23 -13.14 -5.88
CA ASP A 7 -2.21 -14.59 -6.06
C ASP A 7 -2.54 -15.29 -4.75
N LEU A 8 -3.81 -15.63 -4.57
CA LEU A 8 -4.33 -16.26 -3.36
C LEU A 8 -3.85 -17.71 -3.16
N LYS A 9 -3.12 -18.28 -4.12
CA LYS A 9 -2.54 -19.63 -4.01
C LYS A 9 -1.10 -19.62 -3.49
N SER A 10 -0.48 -18.45 -3.40
CA SER A 10 0.87 -18.27 -2.87
C SER A 10 0.86 -18.07 -1.34
N ASP A 11 2.04 -18.16 -0.72
CA ASP A 11 2.22 -17.83 0.71
C ASP A 11 2.24 -16.31 0.99
N THR A 12 2.03 -15.48 -0.05
CA THR A 12 1.96 -14.01 0.11
C THR A 12 0.70 -13.64 0.88
N LEU A 13 0.85 -12.81 1.93
CA LEU A 13 -0.28 -12.28 2.69
C LEU A 13 -0.60 -10.83 2.37
N ILE A 14 0.38 -10.07 1.85
CA ILE A 14 0.22 -8.64 1.57
C ILE A 14 0.81 -8.31 0.20
N TRP A 15 0.00 -7.69 -0.66
CA TRP A 15 0.46 -7.07 -1.90
C TRP A 15 0.42 -5.56 -1.73
N ARG A 16 1.60 -4.93 -1.74
CA ARG A 16 1.75 -3.50 -1.49
C ARG A 16 2.26 -2.80 -2.73
N GLY A 17 1.51 -1.80 -3.19
CA GLY A 17 1.98 -0.89 -4.23
C GLY A 17 3.28 -0.22 -3.79
N ALA A 18 4.20 -0.07 -4.73
CA ALA A 18 5.43 0.67 -4.55
C ALA A 18 5.66 1.57 -5.76
N THR A 19 6.44 2.63 -5.58
CA THR A 19 6.94 3.42 -6.72
C THR A 19 7.84 2.57 -7.60
N GLU A 20 8.19 3.09 -8.77
CA GLU A 20 9.07 2.39 -9.72
C GLU A 20 10.45 2.05 -9.12
N ASP A 21 10.95 2.88 -8.19
CA ASP A 21 12.15 2.65 -7.38
C ASP A 21 11.89 1.84 -6.08
N LEU A 22 10.78 1.09 -6.04
CA LEU A 22 10.37 0.19 -4.96
C LEU A 22 10.16 0.86 -3.59
N ARG A 23 9.83 2.15 -3.54
CA ARG A 23 9.44 2.81 -2.29
C ARG A 23 7.98 2.45 -1.97
N PRO A 24 7.70 1.76 -0.85
CA PRO A 24 6.39 1.19 -0.58
C PRO A 24 5.34 2.27 -0.26
N GLY A 25 4.10 2.09 -0.71
CA GLY A 25 3.00 3.04 -0.59
C GLY A 25 1.63 2.36 -0.72
N HIS A 26 0.64 3.07 -1.25
CA HIS A 26 -0.70 2.58 -1.55
C HIS A 26 -0.88 2.22 -3.03
N PRO A 27 -1.91 1.45 -3.42
CA PRO A 27 -2.81 0.70 -2.56
C PRO A 27 -2.14 -0.53 -1.93
N ILE A 28 -2.73 -1.04 -0.85
CA ILE A 28 -2.31 -2.28 -0.19
C ILE A 28 -3.50 -3.24 -0.20
N VAL A 29 -3.24 -4.52 -0.51
CA VAL A 29 -4.21 -5.61 -0.40
C VAL A 29 -3.72 -6.56 0.69
N PHE A 30 -4.59 -6.87 1.65
CA PHE A 30 -4.33 -7.82 2.73
C PHE A 30 -5.17 -9.08 2.50
N ALA A 31 -4.56 -10.25 2.64
CA ALA A 31 -5.28 -11.52 2.62
C ALA A 31 -6.19 -11.65 3.86
N ALA A 32 -7.34 -12.32 3.70
CA ALA A 32 -8.33 -12.52 4.75
C ALA A 32 -7.79 -13.10 6.08
N PRO A 33 -6.76 -13.98 6.11
CA PRO A 33 -6.16 -14.45 7.36
C PRO A 33 -5.60 -13.34 8.27
N LEU A 34 -5.38 -12.13 7.77
CA LEU A 34 -4.92 -10.98 8.56
C LEU A 34 -6.06 -10.19 9.23
N PHE A 35 -7.33 -10.51 8.97
CA PHE A 35 -8.46 -9.80 9.59
C PHE A 35 -8.48 -9.85 11.13
N PRO A 36 -8.12 -10.97 11.80
CA PRO A 36 -7.99 -10.96 13.26
C PRO A 36 -6.94 -9.96 13.77
N ALA A 37 -5.84 -9.73 13.03
CA ALA A 37 -4.84 -8.73 13.41
C ALA A 37 -5.40 -7.31 13.28
N PHE A 38 -6.23 -7.03 12.26
CA PHE A 38 -6.95 -5.77 12.14
C PHE A 38 -7.92 -5.53 13.30
N ALA A 39 -8.65 -6.56 13.74
CA ALA A 39 -9.58 -6.45 14.86
C ALA A 39 -8.90 -6.15 16.20
N ALA A 40 -7.59 -6.44 16.32
CA ALA A 40 -6.79 -6.17 17.51
C ALA A 40 -6.06 -4.81 17.48
N LEU A 41 -6.14 -4.06 16.37
CA LEU A 41 -5.49 -2.75 16.27
C LEU A 41 -6.12 -1.74 17.21
N CYS A 42 -5.27 -0.95 17.87
CA CYS A 42 -5.66 0.15 18.74
C CYS A 42 -4.82 1.39 18.40
N GLY A 43 -5.43 2.57 18.47
CA GLY A 43 -4.74 3.84 18.16
C GLY A 43 -4.48 4.05 16.67
N ASP A 44 -3.51 4.91 16.36
CA ASP A 44 -3.36 5.51 15.02
C ASP A 44 -2.30 4.83 14.13
N SER A 45 -1.76 3.69 14.56
CA SER A 45 -0.75 2.96 13.81
C SER A 45 -1.31 2.25 12.56
N GLY A 46 -2.58 1.84 12.62
CA GLY A 46 -3.32 1.24 11.52
C GLY A 46 -2.63 0.01 10.91
N GLY A 47 -2.77 -0.17 9.60
CA GLY A 47 -2.22 -1.33 8.89
C GLY A 47 -0.68 -1.42 8.88
N ARG A 48 0.05 -0.41 9.37
CA ARG A 48 1.52 -0.43 9.43
C ARG A 48 2.05 -1.59 10.29
N GLU A 49 1.42 -1.83 11.42
CA GLU A 49 1.80 -2.92 12.34
C GLU A 49 1.59 -4.28 11.67
N ILE A 50 0.47 -4.45 10.97
CA ILE A 50 0.15 -5.69 10.27
C ILE A 50 1.14 -5.97 9.13
N VAL A 51 1.59 -4.93 8.42
CA VAL A 51 2.65 -5.09 7.41
C VAL A 51 3.97 -5.54 8.06
N ALA A 52 4.32 -4.99 9.22
CA ALA A 52 5.54 -5.39 9.93
C ALA A 52 5.48 -6.85 10.40
N MET A 53 4.31 -7.33 10.84
CA MET A 53 4.08 -8.72 11.26
C MET A 53 4.10 -9.75 10.11
N ALA A 54 3.90 -9.31 8.86
CA ALA A 54 3.86 -10.21 7.72
C ALA A 54 5.25 -10.61 7.19
N GLU A 55 6.32 -9.95 7.67
CA GLU A 55 7.71 -10.27 7.36
C GLU A 55 7.99 -10.47 5.86
N ASP A 56 8.46 -11.66 5.47
CA ASP A 56 8.80 -12.04 4.09
C ASP A 56 7.59 -12.34 3.20
N ARG A 57 6.37 -12.36 3.77
CA ARG A 57 5.11 -12.59 3.05
C ARG A 57 4.50 -11.30 2.47
N VAL A 58 5.31 -10.25 2.37
CA VAL A 58 4.96 -8.97 1.73
C VAL A 58 5.56 -8.88 0.33
N LYS A 59 4.71 -8.76 -0.68
CA LYS A 59 5.14 -8.56 -2.07
C LYS A 59 4.97 -7.11 -2.50
N LEU A 60 6.07 -6.46 -2.88
CA LEU A 60 6.05 -5.13 -3.47
C LEU A 60 5.71 -5.19 -4.96
N ILE A 61 4.76 -4.36 -5.39
CA ILE A 61 4.31 -4.25 -6.77
C ILE A 61 4.68 -2.87 -7.29
N ALA A 62 5.71 -2.80 -8.14
CA ALA A 62 6.13 -1.54 -8.75
C ALA A 62 5.00 -0.95 -9.63
N LEU A 63 4.67 0.30 -9.37
CA LEU A 63 3.72 1.10 -10.14
C LEU A 63 4.47 2.24 -10.84
N PRO A 64 4.05 2.67 -12.04
CA PRO A 64 4.77 3.71 -12.78
C PRO A 64 4.93 5.01 -11.98
N GLY A 65 6.16 5.54 -11.96
CA GLY A 65 6.51 6.80 -11.29
C GLY A 65 6.12 6.83 -9.81
N GLN A 66 5.47 7.93 -9.40
CA GLN A 66 5.11 8.20 -8.00
C GLN A 66 3.70 7.74 -7.61
N ARG A 67 3.03 6.90 -8.42
CA ARG A 67 1.63 6.52 -8.20
C ARG A 67 1.35 5.95 -6.82
N ALA A 68 2.31 5.21 -6.25
CA ALA A 68 2.10 4.58 -4.95
C ALA A 68 2.17 5.55 -3.76
N ARG A 69 2.73 6.75 -3.94
CA ARG A 69 3.03 7.69 -2.84
C ARG A 69 2.51 9.10 -3.10
N ARG A 70 1.64 9.29 -4.08
CA ARG A 70 1.09 10.60 -4.42
C ARG A 70 -0.17 10.88 -3.59
N ASP A 71 0.04 11.01 -2.30
CA ASP A 71 -0.97 11.48 -1.36
C ASP A 71 -1.12 13.01 -1.51
N LEU A 72 -2.35 13.52 -1.33
CA LEU A 72 -2.70 14.92 -1.53
C LEU A 72 -3.21 15.47 -0.19
N ASP A 73 -2.30 15.52 0.77
CA ASP A 73 -2.63 15.77 2.19
C ASP A 73 -2.85 17.25 2.50
N THR A 74 -2.30 18.15 1.67
CA THR A 74 -2.40 19.60 1.86
C THR A 74 -3.08 20.32 0.68
N PRO A 75 -3.67 21.51 0.90
CA PRO A 75 -4.16 22.35 -0.18
C PRO A 75 -3.08 22.68 -1.22
N GLU A 76 -1.82 22.84 -0.78
CA GLU A 76 -0.66 23.10 -1.64
C GLU A 76 -0.35 21.88 -2.53
N ASP A 77 -0.40 20.66 -1.97
CA ASP A 77 -0.23 19.42 -2.73
C ASP A 77 -1.31 19.29 -3.82
N TRP A 78 -2.55 19.61 -3.47
CA TRP A 78 -3.67 19.62 -4.42
C TRP A 78 -3.47 20.66 -5.53
N ALA A 79 -3.09 21.89 -5.18
CA ALA A 79 -2.85 22.95 -6.15
C ALA A 79 -1.71 22.61 -7.11
N ALA A 80 -0.60 22.09 -6.58
CA ALA A 80 0.53 21.63 -7.38
C ALA A 80 0.13 20.48 -8.32
N TRP A 81 -0.66 19.52 -7.82
CA TRP A 81 -1.17 18.41 -8.63
C TRP A 81 -2.00 18.92 -9.81
N ARG A 82 -2.96 19.82 -9.58
CA ARG A 82 -3.80 20.37 -10.65
C ARG A 82 -3.01 21.18 -11.67
N ALA A 83 -2.04 21.98 -11.22
CA ALA A 83 -1.20 22.78 -12.14
C ALA A 83 -0.39 21.89 -13.10
N ALA A 84 0.03 20.70 -12.64
CA ALA A 84 0.74 19.71 -13.44
C ALA A 84 -0.16 18.82 -14.31
N HIS A 85 -1.50 18.84 -14.12
CA HIS A 85 -2.48 17.97 -14.79
C HIS A 85 -3.74 18.79 -15.20
N PRO A 86 -3.64 19.67 -16.22
CA PRO A 86 -4.76 20.49 -16.68
C PRO A 86 -5.88 19.70 -17.37
#